data_AF-A0A3N5R3J1-F1
#
_entry.id   AF-A0A3N5R3J1-F1
#
_cell.length_a   1.000
_cell.length_b   1.000
_cell.length_c   1.000
_cell.angle_alpha   90.00
_cell.angle_beta   90.00
_cell.angle_gamma   90.00
#
_symmetry.space_group_name_H-M   'P 1'
#
loop_
_entity.id
_entity.type
_entity.pdbx_description
1 polymer ?
#
loop_
_entity_poly.entity_id
_entity_poly.type
_entity_poly.pdbx_seq_one_letter_code
_entity_poly.pdbx_strand_id
1 'polypeptide(L)'
;MNKDNRRHLKNLYINKEIQNKVIVMNLIYMCVIAILIMGIMLSHSTESLLFKEAKTGVSAGMSLSVKLYILIGISFMLAIVSQLWLTHKICGALINFSHVYDRITQGDLTHKVNLRESDFLHEEAHLFNTMLDNLTNLVAELKKDNQHLSAALQDLTPEKLDPQKIEEINALMKNQTDCLAKLALPEKV
;
A
#
# COMPACT_ATOMS: atom_id res chain seq x y z
N MET A 1 29.98 10.54 -20.91
CA MET A 1 29.55 9.32 -20.17
C MET A 1 28.94 9.75 -18.83
N ASN A 2 27.61 9.83 -18.78
CA ASN A 2 26.89 10.44 -17.66
C ASN A 2 26.74 9.44 -16.49
N LYS A 3 27.31 9.78 -15.33
CA LYS A 3 27.36 8.94 -14.11
C LYS A 3 26.19 9.19 -13.15
N ASP A 4 25.16 9.94 -13.57
CA ASP A 4 24.10 10.39 -12.68
C ASP A 4 22.88 9.43 -12.58
N ASN A 5 22.73 8.50 -13.53
CA ASN A 5 21.54 7.66 -13.60
C ASN A 5 21.61 6.37 -12.76
N ARG A 6 22.47 6.31 -11.73
CA ARG A 6 22.65 5.11 -10.87
C ARG A 6 21.99 5.23 -9.49
N ARG A 7 21.28 6.33 -9.19
CA ARG A 7 20.61 6.50 -7.89
C ARG A 7 19.20 5.90 -7.83
N HIS A 8 18.54 5.66 -8.96
CA HIS A 8 17.13 5.30 -8.97
C HIS A 8 16.80 3.81 -8.74
N LEU A 9 17.78 2.91 -8.89
CA LEU A 9 17.57 1.47 -8.68
C LEU A 9 17.74 1.03 -7.21
N LYS A 10 18.52 1.78 -6.42
CA LYS A 10 18.76 1.44 -5.01
C LYS A 10 17.65 1.92 -4.08
N ASN A 11 16.81 2.86 -4.54
CA ASN A 11 15.71 3.43 -3.75
C ASN A 11 14.39 2.62 -3.83
N LEU A 12 14.37 1.52 -4.60
CA LEU A 12 13.25 0.56 -4.59
C LEU A 12 13.31 -0.40 -3.39
N TYR A 13 14.34 -0.28 -2.55
CA TYR A 13 14.72 -1.26 -1.53
C TYR A 13 14.64 -0.66 -0.11
N ILE A 14 13.60 0.15 0.15
CA ILE A 14 13.44 0.85 1.43
C ILE A 14 12.77 -0.04 2.50
N ASN A 15 11.95 -1.02 2.12
CA ASN A 15 11.43 -2.04 3.06
C ASN A 15 11.55 -3.45 2.47
N LYS A 16 12.76 -4.04 2.60
CA LYS A 16 13.04 -5.42 2.17
C LYS A 16 12.10 -6.45 2.79
N GLU A 17 11.56 -6.20 3.98
CA GLU A 17 10.80 -7.23 4.70
C GLU A 17 9.44 -7.52 4.06
N ILE A 18 8.65 -6.50 3.74
CA ILE A 18 7.34 -6.72 3.10
C ILE A 18 7.54 -7.24 1.67
N GLN A 19 8.45 -6.63 0.92
CA GLN A 19 8.74 -7.04 -0.45
C GLN A 19 9.24 -8.50 -0.51
N ASN A 20 10.17 -8.89 0.38
CA ASN A 20 10.70 -10.25 0.40
C ASN A 20 9.65 -11.26 0.87
N LYS A 21 8.83 -10.93 1.87
CA LYS A 21 7.72 -11.81 2.31
C LYS A 21 6.75 -12.09 1.16
N VAL A 22 6.36 -11.08 0.40
CA VAL A 22 5.41 -11.26 -0.73
C VAL A 22 6.07 -12.00 -1.90
N ILE A 23 7.34 -11.72 -2.21
CA ILE A 23 8.09 -12.48 -3.24
C ILE A 23 8.19 -13.95 -2.86
N VAL A 24 8.54 -14.27 -1.60
CA VAL A 24 8.62 -15.65 -1.11
C VAL A 24 7.25 -16.33 -1.16
N MET A 25 6.18 -15.64 -0.75
CA MET A 25 4.81 -16.17 -0.84
C MET A 25 4.42 -16.50 -2.29
N ASN A 26 4.74 -15.60 -3.23
CA ASN A 26 4.52 -15.86 -4.66
C ASN A 26 5.36 -17.04 -5.17
N LEU A 27 6.63 -17.17 -4.74
CA LEU A 27 7.47 -18.31 -5.09
C LEU A 27 6.88 -19.65 -4.60
N ILE A 28 6.35 -19.68 -3.37
CA ILE A 28 5.69 -20.88 -2.85
C ILE A 28 4.43 -21.20 -3.68
N TYR A 29 3.60 -20.20 -3.96
CA TYR A 29 2.40 -20.35 -4.80
C TYR A 29 2.75 -20.89 -6.19
N MET A 30 3.83 -20.38 -6.78
CA MET A 30 4.39 -20.84 -8.04
C MET A 30 4.83 -22.31 -8.01
N CYS A 31 5.51 -22.74 -6.94
CA CYS A 31 5.88 -24.15 -6.74
C CYS A 31 4.65 -25.06 -6.65
N VAL A 32 3.61 -24.65 -5.92
CA VAL A 32 2.38 -25.44 -5.78
C VAL A 32 1.69 -25.64 -7.12
N ILE A 33 1.51 -24.58 -7.92
CA ILE A 33 0.90 -24.71 -9.25
C ILE A 33 1.75 -25.58 -10.17
N ALA A 34 3.08 -25.42 -10.15
CA ALA A 34 3.97 -26.25 -10.96
C ALA A 34 3.83 -27.75 -10.62
N ILE A 35 3.71 -28.09 -9.34
CA ILE A 35 3.47 -29.47 -8.88
C ILE A 35 2.10 -29.98 -9.35
N LEU A 36 1.05 -29.16 -9.27
CA LEU A 36 -0.29 -29.52 -9.74
C LEU A 36 -0.31 -29.79 -11.25
N ILE A 37 0.29 -28.91 -12.05
CA ILE A 37 0.42 -29.09 -13.50
C ILE A 37 1.23 -30.34 -13.80
N MET A 38 2.36 -30.56 -13.11
CA MET A 38 3.17 -31.75 -13.28
C MET A 38 2.38 -33.04 -12.97
N GLY A 39 1.55 -33.04 -11.92
CA GLY A 39 0.67 -34.17 -11.60
C GLY A 39 -0.33 -34.48 -12.72
N ILE A 40 -0.98 -33.46 -13.27
CA ILE A 40 -1.91 -33.59 -14.42
C ILE A 40 -1.17 -34.11 -15.66
N MET A 41 0.07 -33.67 -15.90
CA MET A 41 0.89 -34.15 -17.02
C MET A 41 1.18 -35.65 -16.89
N LEU A 42 1.56 -36.10 -15.68
CA LEU A 42 1.87 -37.50 -15.40
C LEU A 42 0.63 -38.40 -15.53
N SER A 43 -0.54 -37.98 -15.04
CA SER A 43 -1.78 -38.77 -15.14
C SER A 43 -2.24 -38.96 -16.58
N HIS A 44 -2.15 -37.93 -17.42
CA HIS A 44 -2.47 -38.05 -18.85
C HIS A 44 -1.48 -38.97 -19.58
N SER A 45 -0.20 -38.91 -19.22
CA SER A 45 0.83 -39.78 -19.80
C SER A 45 0.56 -41.26 -19.50
N THR A 46 0.11 -41.61 -18.29
CA THR A 46 -0.19 -43.01 -17.93
C THR A 46 -1.39 -43.57 -18.68
N GLU A 47 -2.45 -42.79 -18.87
CA GLU A 47 -3.61 -43.22 -19.66
C GLU A 47 -3.27 -43.38 -21.14
N SER A 48 -2.43 -42.48 -21.68
CA SER A 48 -2.00 -42.55 -23.07
C SER A 48 -1.12 -43.77 -23.38
N LEU A 49 -0.33 -44.25 -22.41
CA LEU A 49 0.50 -45.46 -22.55
C LEU A 49 -0.35 -46.74 -22.45
N LEU A 50 -1.29 -46.80 -21.50
CA LEU A 50 -2.20 -47.94 -21.33
C LEU A 50 -3.18 -48.09 -22.51
N PHE A 51 -3.64 -47.00 -23.12
CA PHE A 51 -4.56 -47.03 -24.26
C PHE A 51 -3.86 -47.38 -25.60
N LYS A 52 -2.54 -47.21 -25.70
CA LYS A 52 -1.77 -47.40 -26.95
C LYS A 52 -1.57 -48.86 -27.36
N GLU A 53 -1.74 -49.80 -26.43
CA GLU A 53 -1.72 -51.25 -26.75
C GLU A 53 -3.06 -51.72 -27.36
N ALA A 54 -4.14 -50.94 -27.26
CA ALA A 54 -5.48 -51.37 -27.70
C ALA A 54 -5.89 -50.91 -29.11
N LYS A 55 -5.25 -49.87 -29.71
CA LYS A 55 -5.61 -49.40 -31.06
C LYS A 55 -4.39 -48.90 -31.87
N THR A 56 -4.02 -49.67 -32.88
CA THR A 56 -3.11 -49.27 -33.97
C THR A 56 -3.70 -48.11 -34.77
N GLY A 57 -3.34 -46.87 -34.40
CA GLY A 57 -3.77 -45.63 -35.05
C GLY A 57 -2.95 -44.44 -34.53
N VAL A 58 -1.63 -44.56 -34.58
CA VAL A 58 -0.66 -43.83 -33.73
C VAL A 58 -0.40 -42.37 -34.13
N SER A 59 -0.91 -41.86 -35.25
CA SER A 59 -0.52 -40.51 -35.72
C SER A 59 -1.39 -39.35 -35.22
N ALA A 60 -2.69 -39.56 -34.95
CA ALA A 60 -3.62 -38.45 -34.65
C ALA A 60 -3.61 -38.03 -33.15
N GLY A 61 -3.57 -38.98 -32.22
CA GLY A 61 -3.64 -38.70 -30.77
C GLY A 61 -2.38 -38.06 -30.19
N MET A 62 -1.22 -38.31 -30.79
CA MET A 62 0.07 -37.78 -30.32
C MET A 62 0.19 -36.27 -30.59
N SER A 63 -0.39 -35.77 -31.68
CA SER A 63 -0.37 -34.34 -32.01
C SER A 63 -1.27 -33.50 -31.09
N LEU A 64 -2.41 -34.04 -30.64
CA LEU A 64 -3.35 -33.31 -29.79
C LEU A 64 -2.79 -33.11 -28.36
N SER A 65 -2.17 -34.15 -27.80
CA SER A 65 -1.58 -34.09 -26.45
C SER A 65 -0.43 -33.08 -26.36
N VAL A 66 0.45 -33.05 -27.36
CA VAL A 66 1.56 -32.08 -27.42
C VAL A 66 1.05 -30.64 -27.51
N LYS A 67 0.01 -30.37 -28.29
CA LYS A 67 -0.60 -29.03 -28.40
C LYS A 67 -1.21 -28.56 -27.07
N LEU A 68 -1.87 -29.45 -26.33
CA LEU A 68 -2.42 -29.14 -25.01
C LEU A 68 -1.33 -28.79 -24.00
N TYR A 69 -0.22 -29.52 -23.99
CA TYR A 69 0.91 -29.25 -23.10
C TYR A 69 1.60 -27.93 -23.40
N ILE A 70 1.79 -27.60 -24.67
CA ILE A 70 2.32 -26.30 -25.09
C ILE A 70 1.37 -25.17 -24.64
N LEU A 71 0.05 -25.35 -24.81
CA LEU A 71 -0.93 -24.34 -24.41
C LEU A 71 -0.95 -24.12 -22.88
N ILE A 72 -0.89 -25.19 -22.09
CA ILE A 72 -0.80 -25.13 -20.63
C ILE A 72 0.51 -24.47 -20.19
N GLY A 73 1.62 -24.78 -20.86
CA GLY A 73 2.92 -24.14 -20.57
C GLY A 73 2.88 -22.63 -20.83
N ILE A 74 2.27 -22.21 -21.94
CA ILE A 74 2.12 -20.78 -22.26
C ILE A 74 1.19 -20.08 -21.28
N SER A 75 0.04 -20.66 -20.94
CA SER A 75 -0.89 -20.04 -19.97
C SER A 75 -0.27 -19.93 -18.59
N PHE A 76 0.49 -20.95 -18.16
CA PHE A 76 1.25 -20.92 -16.92
C PHE A 76 2.25 -19.77 -16.93
N MET A 77 3.09 -19.64 -17.98
CA MET A 77 4.07 -18.56 -18.09
C MET A 77 3.42 -17.17 -18.05
N LEU A 78 2.29 -16.98 -18.75
CA LEU A 78 1.55 -15.72 -18.71
C LEU A 78 1.01 -15.40 -17.30
N ALA A 79 0.56 -16.41 -16.55
CA ALA A 79 0.12 -16.24 -15.16
C ALA A 79 1.27 -15.82 -14.24
N ILE A 80 2.48 -16.37 -14.41
CA ILE A 80 3.66 -15.97 -13.61
C ILE A 80 3.96 -14.48 -13.83
N VAL A 81 4.04 -14.09 -15.10
CA VAL A 81 4.43 -12.73 -15.48
C VAL A 81 3.40 -11.74 -14.95
N SER A 82 2.10 -12.04 -15.06
CA SER A 82 1.05 -11.16 -14.56
C SER A 82 1.09 -11.04 -13.02
N GLN A 83 1.29 -12.13 -12.29
CA GLN A 83 1.38 -12.10 -10.82
C GLN A 83 2.60 -11.32 -10.32
N LEU A 84 3.77 -11.55 -10.90
CA LEU A 84 4.99 -10.83 -10.53
C LEU A 84 4.85 -9.34 -10.82
N TRP A 85 4.28 -8.99 -11.98
CA TRP A 85 4.06 -7.61 -12.37
C TRP A 85 3.05 -6.90 -11.46
N LEU A 86 1.92 -7.55 -11.16
CA LEU A 86 0.89 -7.02 -10.26
C LEU A 86 1.45 -6.80 -8.85
N THR A 87 2.17 -7.79 -8.33
CA THR A 87 2.79 -7.73 -7.00
C THR A 87 3.76 -6.56 -6.90
N HIS A 88 4.65 -6.41 -7.88
CA HIS A 88 5.65 -5.35 -7.86
C HIS A 88 4.99 -3.97 -7.85
N LYS A 89 3.92 -3.78 -8.63
CA LYS A 89 3.16 -2.51 -8.68
C LYS A 89 2.41 -2.22 -7.38
N ILE A 90 1.77 -3.22 -6.79
CA ILE A 90 1.02 -3.04 -5.53
C ILE A 90 1.99 -2.76 -4.36
N CYS A 91 3.05 -3.56 -4.22
CA CYS A 91 4.02 -3.36 -3.14
C CYS A 91 4.74 -2.02 -3.27
N GLY A 92 5.06 -1.58 -4.51
CA GLY A 92 5.64 -0.26 -4.75
C GLY A 92 4.74 0.87 -4.28
N ALA A 93 3.44 0.80 -4.59
CA ALA A 93 2.46 1.77 -4.11
C ALA A 93 2.33 1.75 -2.58
N LEU A 94 2.19 0.57 -1.97
CA LEU A 94 2.03 0.41 -0.52
C LEU A 94 3.20 0.97 0.30
N ILE A 95 4.43 0.94 -0.22
CA ILE A 95 5.59 1.55 0.45
C ILE A 95 5.44 3.07 0.53
N ASN A 96 4.93 3.72 -0.52
CA ASN A 96 4.67 5.16 -0.50
C ASN A 96 3.59 5.51 0.54
N PHE A 97 2.51 4.71 0.62
CA PHE A 97 1.52 4.85 1.69
C PHE A 97 2.16 4.71 3.08
N SER A 98 3.01 3.70 3.28
CA SER A 98 3.69 3.48 4.55
C SER A 98 4.54 4.67 4.99
N HIS A 99 5.20 5.36 4.05
CA HIS A 99 5.94 6.57 4.37
C HIS A 99 5.04 7.70 4.82
N VAL A 100 3.91 7.90 4.16
CA VAL A 100 2.95 8.94 4.56
C VAL A 100 2.29 8.58 5.90
N TYR A 101 1.99 7.31 6.16
CA TYR A 101 1.50 6.87 7.47
C TYR A 101 2.47 7.20 8.61
N ASP A 102 3.77 6.99 8.41
CA ASP A 102 4.79 7.32 9.41
C ASP A 102 4.89 8.83 9.67
N ARG A 103 4.58 9.68 8.69
CA ARG A 103 4.50 11.13 8.87
C ARG A 103 3.23 11.54 9.62
N ILE A 104 2.11 10.90 9.30
CA ILE A 104 0.83 11.13 9.98
C ILE A 104 0.91 10.74 11.45
N THR A 105 1.58 9.63 11.80
CA THR A 105 1.78 9.25 13.22
C THR A 105 2.65 10.25 13.97
N GLN A 106 3.47 11.04 13.27
CA GLN A 106 4.26 12.15 13.82
C GLN A 106 3.46 13.47 13.88
N GLY A 107 2.19 13.48 13.47
CA GLY A 107 1.32 14.67 13.45
C GLY A 107 1.41 15.51 12.17
N ASP A 108 2.24 15.12 11.20
CA ASP A 108 2.43 15.85 9.95
C ASP A 108 1.43 15.34 8.88
N LEU A 109 0.30 16.04 8.77
CA LEU A 109 -0.75 15.77 7.77
C LEU A 109 -0.49 16.48 6.43
N THR A 110 0.63 17.19 6.26
CA THR A 110 0.88 17.98 5.03
C THR A 110 1.37 17.13 3.86
N HIS A 111 1.91 15.95 4.15
CA HIS A 111 2.41 15.03 3.13
C HIS A 111 1.27 14.27 2.46
N LYS A 112 1.34 14.22 1.13
CA LYS A 112 0.39 13.50 0.29
C LYS A 112 1.02 12.24 -0.30
N VAL A 113 0.20 11.22 -0.51
CA VAL A 113 0.61 10.02 -1.25
C VAL A 113 0.65 10.37 -2.74
N ASN A 114 1.83 10.32 -3.34
CA ASN A 114 2.02 10.49 -4.78
C ASN A 114 2.52 9.17 -5.38
N LEU A 115 1.73 8.60 -6.29
CA LEU A 115 2.06 7.34 -6.97
C LEU A 115 2.55 7.62 -8.40
N ARG A 116 3.32 6.70 -8.96
CA ARG A 116 3.74 6.78 -10.38
C ARG A 116 2.60 6.29 -11.25
N GLU A 117 2.39 6.85 -12.44
CA GLU A 117 1.30 6.48 -13.38
C GLU A 117 1.10 4.98 -13.61
N SER A 118 2.18 4.18 -13.49
CA SER A 118 2.12 2.74 -13.66
C SER A 118 1.53 1.97 -12.46
N ASP A 119 1.36 2.60 -11.30
CA ASP A 119 0.96 1.93 -10.06
C ASP A 119 -0.56 1.68 -9.99
N PHE A 120 -0.99 0.66 -9.25
CA PHE A 120 -2.37 0.18 -9.28
C PHE A 120 -3.34 0.96 -8.37
N LEU A 121 -2.83 1.65 -7.34
CA LEU A 121 -3.62 2.24 -6.24
C LEU A 121 -3.85 3.75 -6.38
N HIS A 122 -3.98 4.28 -7.61
CA HIS A 122 -4.13 5.73 -7.83
C HIS A 122 -5.42 6.29 -7.24
N GLU A 123 -6.54 5.59 -7.44
CA GLU A 123 -7.84 6.02 -6.93
C GLU A 123 -7.82 6.06 -5.39
N GLU A 124 -7.25 5.02 -4.76
CA GLU A 124 -7.08 4.97 -3.31
C GLU A 124 -6.15 6.08 -2.80
N ALA A 125 -5.08 6.40 -3.53
CA ALA A 125 -4.21 7.51 -3.17
C ALA A 125 -4.95 8.85 -3.26
N HIS A 126 -5.81 9.04 -4.26
CA HIS A 126 -6.62 10.24 -4.40
C HIS A 126 -7.64 10.39 -3.25
N LEU A 127 -8.39 9.32 -2.94
CA LEU A 127 -9.34 9.30 -1.83
C LEU A 127 -8.64 9.54 -0.49
N PHE A 128 -7.49 8.89 -0.28
CA PHE A 128 -6.68 9.07 0.92
C PHE A 128 -6.16 10.50 1.06
N ASN A 129 -5.67 11.11 -0.03
CA ASN A 129 -5.24 12.50 -0.01
C ASN A 129 -6.39 13.47 0.29
N THR A 130 -7.60 13.18 -0.22
CA THR A 130 -8.80 13.96 0.07
C THR A 130 -9.16 13.85 1.56
N MET A 131 -9.04 12.66 2.15
CA MET A 131 -9.22 12.47 3.59
C MET A 131 -8.19 13.31 4.38
N LEU A 132 -6.92 13.33 3.98
CA LEU A 132 -5.88 14.14 4.63
C LEU A 132 -6.16 15.63 4.52
N ASP A 133 -6.64 16.10 3.36
CA ASP A 133 -7.03 17.50 3.18
C ASP A 133 -8.20 17.86 4.12
N ASN A 134 -9.20 17.00 4.25
CA ASN A 134 -10.31 17.21 5.18
C ASN A 134 -9.87 17.23 6.64
N LEU A 135 -8.98 16.30 7.05
CA LEU A 135 -8.41 16.28 8.40
C LEU A 135 -7.61 17.55 8.68
N THR A 136 -6.82 18.00 7.70
CA THR A 136 -6.03 19.23 7.80
C THR A 136 -6.93 20.45 8.02
N ASN A 137 -8.02 20.55 7.25
CA ASN A 137 -8.99 21.63 7.39
C ASN A 137 -9.69 21.60 8.75
N LEU A 138 -10.09 20.41 9.22
CA LEU A 138 -10.75 20.26 10.53
C LEU A 138 -9.82 20.68 11.68
N VAL A 139 -8.54 20.30 11.62
CA VAL A 139 -7.55 20.73 12.63
C VAL A 139 -7.32 22.25 12.57
N ALA A 140 -7.29 22.84 11.37
CA ALA A 140 -7.15 24.28 11.21
C ALA A 140 -8.36 25.06 11.77
N GLU A 141 -9.58 24.56 11.54
CA GLU A 141 -10.82 25.11 12.11
C GLU A 141 -10.82 25.02 13.63
N LEU A 142 -10.47 23.86 14.20
CA LEU A 142 -10.32 23.70 15.65
C LEU A 142 -9.26 24.64 16.24
N LYS A 143 -8.14 24.86 15.55
CA LYS A 143 -7.12 25.82 16.00
C LYS A 143 -7.67 27.24 16.02
N LYS A 144 -8.43 27.63 14.99
CA LYS A 144 -9.07 28.95 14.91
C LYS A 144 -10.13 29.14 16.01
N ASP A 145 -10.99 28.14 16.23
CA ASP A 145 -12.01 28.19 17.29
C ASP A 145 -11.38 28.30 18.68
N ASN A 146 -10.28 27.58 18.92
CA ASN A 146 -9.52 27.69 20.17
C ASN A 146 -8.88 29.06 20.34
N GLN A 147 -8.36 29.67 19.28
CA GLN A 147 -7.83 31.04 19.33
C GLN A 147 -8.96 32.04 19.66
N HIS A 148 -10.14 31.90 19.05
CA HIS A 148 -11.29 32.74 19.36
C HIS A 148 -11.78 32.57 20.80
N LEU A 149 -11.85 31.32 21.28
CA LEU A 149 -12.24 31.03 22.66
C LEU A 149 -11.23 31.61 23.65
N SER A 150 -9.93 31.44 23.39
CA SER A 150 -8.86 32.00 24.22
C SER A 150 -8.92 33.53 24.27
N ALA A 151 -9.21 34.20 23.14
CA ALA A 151 -9.38 35.65 23.11
C ALA A 151 -10.61 36.10 23.90
N ALA A 152 -11.76 35.43 23.69
CA ALA A 152 -13.00 35.75 24.40
C ALA A 152 -12.89 35.56 25.92
N LEU A 153 -12.13 34.55 26.37
CA LEU A 153 -11.87 34.31 27.79
C LEU A 153 -10.91 35.34 28.40
N GLN A 154 -9.96 35.88 27.64
CA GLN A 154 -9.08 36.97 28.11
C GLN A 154 -9.83 38.31 28.21
N ASP A 155 -10.81 38.54 27.34
CA ASP A 155 -11.66 39.73 27.38
C ASP A 155 -12.69 39.70 28.53
N LEU A 156 -12.98 38.53 29.11
CA LEU A 156 -13.77 38.42 30.32
C LEU A 156 -12.95 38.90 31.53
N THR A 157 -13.18 40.15 31.92
CA THR A 157 -12.56 40.79 33.08
C THR A 157 -12.85 40.03 34.40
N PRO A 158 -11.91 40.07 35.37
CA PRO A 158 -11.97 39.33 36.64
C PRO A 158 -13.06 39.79 37.62
N GLU A 159 -13.99 40.64 37.19
CA GLU A 159 -14.93 41.35 38.08
C GLU A 159 -16.11 40.47 38.56
N LYS A 160 -16.26 39.25 38.03
CA LYS A 160 -17.30 38.27 38.47
C LYS A 160 -16.80 36.83 38.61
N LEU A 161 -15.52 36.56 38.39
CA LEU A 161 -14.99 35.19 38.38
C LEU A 161 -14.12 34.92 39.60
N ASP A 162 -14.49 33.88 40.34
CA ASP A 162 -13.73 33.36 41.48
C ASP A 162 -12.28 33.05 41.04
N PRO A 163 -11.23 33.50 41.75
CA PRO A 163 -9.83 33.27 41.37
C PRO A 163 -9.48 31.80 41.09
N GLN A 164 -10.16 30.85 41.73
CA GLN A 164 -10.01 29.42 41.44
C GLN A 164 -10.47 29.04 40.02
N LYS A 165 -11.55 29.63 39.51
CA LYS A 165 -12.04 29.37 38.14
C LYS A 165 -11.13 29.98 37.09
N ILE A 166 -10.48 31.10 37.38
CA ILE A 166 -9.51 31.73 36.46
C ILE A 166 -8.29 30.82 36.30
N GLU A 167 -7.80 30.21 37.38
CA GLU A 167 -6.69 29.26 37.34
C GLU A 167 -7.06 27.96 36.62
N GLU A 168 -8.27 27.46 36.81
CA GLU A 168 -8.79 26.28 36.10
C GLU A 168 -8.96 26.54 34.59
N ILE A 169 -9.46 27.72 34.20
CA ILE A 169 -9.55 28.16 32.80
C ILE A 169 -8.17 28.28 32.16
N ASN A 170 -7.21 28.90 32.85
CA ASN A 170 -5.84 29.02 32.35
C ASN A 170 -5.16 27.64 32.19
N ALA A 171 -5.41 26.71 33.11
CA ALA A 171 -4.93 25.33 32.99
C ALA A 171 -5.57 24.59 31.81
N LEU A 172 -6.88 24.76 31.58
CA LEU A 172 -7.58 24.20 30.42
C LEU A 172 -7.08 24.78 29.10
N MET A 173 -6.87 26.10 29.02
CA MET A 173 -6.30 26.75 27.83
C MET A 173 -4.90 26.23 27.51
N LYS A 174 -4.05 26.06 28.55
CA LYS A 174 -2.70 25.51 28.40
C LYS A 174 -2.71 24.06 27.91
N ASN A 175 -3.59 23.23 28.47
CA ASN A 175 -3.71 21.83 28.06
C ASN A 175 -4.25 21.69 26.62
N GLN A 176 -5.17 22.56 26.21
CA GLN A 176 -5.64 22.62 24.82
C GLN A 176 -4.54 23.07 23.85
N THR A 177 -3.76 24.09 24.20
CA THR A 177 -2.63 24.54 23.37
C THR A 177 -1.56 23.47 23.24
N ASP A 178 -1.24 22.76 24.32
CA ASP A 178 -0.32 21.63 24.30
C ASP A 178 -0.87 20.45 23.46
N CYS A 179 -2.18 20.22 23.48
CA CYS A 179 -2.85 19.20 22.65
C CYS A 179 -2.79 19.55 21.15
N LEU A 180 -3.06 20.80 20.79
CA LEU A 180 -2.94 21.29 19.42
C LEU A 180 -1.48 21.30 18.93
N ALA A 181 -0.51 21.61 19.81
CA ALA A 181 0.91 21.56 19.49
C ALA A 181 1.40 20.12 19.22
N LYS A 182 0.79 19.11 19.87
CA LYS A 182 1.07 17.69 19.57
C LYS A 182 0.49 17.23 18.23
N LEU A 183 -0.54 17.92 17.73
CA LEU A 183 -1.16 17.69 16.42
C LEU A 183 -0.46 18.47 15.29
N ALA A 184 0.78 18.96 15.51
CA ALA A 184 1.45 19.94 14.66
C ALA A 184 1.55 19.52 13.17
N LEU A 185 0.55 19.97 12.42
CA LEU A 185 0.70 20.52 11.09
C LEU A 185 1.68 21.71 11.17
N PRO A 186 2.81 21.70 10.44
CA PRO A 186 3.69 22.86 10.38
C PRO A 186 2.89 24.08 9.94
N GLU A 187 2.88 25.09 10.80
CA GLU A 187 2.36 26.42 10.50
C GLU A 187 3.15 26.94 9.29
N LYS A 188 2.50 27.02 8.13
CA LYS A 188 3.07 27.65 6.95
C LYS A 188 3.36 29.11 7.31
N VAL A 189 4.64 29.41 7.50
CA VAL A 189 5.22 30.75 7.35
C VAL A 189 5.22 31.12 5.88
#